data_AF-A0A660V8E7-F1
#
_entry.id   AF-A0A660V8E7-F1
#
_cell.length_a   1.000
_cell.length_b   1.000
_cell.length_c   1.000
_cell.angle_alpha   90.00
_cell.angle_beta   90.00
_cell.angle_gamma   90.00
#
_symmetry.space_group_name_H-M   'P 1'
#
loop_
_entity.id
_entity.type
_entity.pdbx_description
1 polymer ?
#
loop_
_entity_poly.entity_id
_entity_poly.type
_entity_poly.pdbx_seq_one_letter_code
_entity_poly.pdbx_strand_id
1 'polypeptide(L)'
;MLLFAFHASTHMVAAGDTWVAMACGRHFSNHGVDTVEPFSFNSHPAGPSEETLEKHPNWTHGLIKKWHPTGWINQNWLTHLIFYKLANWFGDGDSYNYNTLVYWKFVLYGLAVFCVYAAGKLLGVGDILAATGACFAVYIGRTFYDIRPAGYSNLLAPVLILLLVLTVVKNYRLIWLVVPLIVFWANVHGGYLYASIMLVPFAGIHLLLRLPRRWTLCLGFVGLWLVLYLLSYKFIGNNYYLQVQKMLGNDVSAPTLFKDKTLII
;
A
#
# COMPACT_ATOMS: atom_id res chain seq x y z
N MET A 1 24.89 -4.88 -1.60
CA MET A 1 23.63 -4.43 -0.97
C MET A 1 23.74 -3.02 -0.42
N LEU A 2 24.61 -2.74 0.55
CA LEU A 2 24.76 -1.38 1.12
C LEU A 2 25.04 -0.33 0.04
N LEU A 3 25.97 -0.57 -0.88
CA LEU A 3 26.25 0.35 -2.00
C LEU A 3 25.00 0.67 -2.85
N PHE A 4 24.16 -0.32 -3.13
CA PHE A 4 22.93 -0.13 -3.88
C PHE A 4 21.87 0.64 -3.06
N ALA A 5 21.77 0.35 -1.76
CA ALA A 5 20.90 1.11 -0.85
C ALA A 5 21.33 2.57 -0.76
N PHE A 6 22.63 2.82 -0.65
CA PHE A 6 23.20 4.17 -0.65
C PHE A 6 22.90 4.88 -1.98
N HIS A 7 23.22 4.25 -3.12
CA HIS A 7 22.99 4.82 -4.44
C HIS A 7 21.51 5.07 -4.75
N ALA A 8 20.62 4.16 -4.37
CA ALA A 8 19.18 4.36 -4.53
C ALA A 8 18.67 5.53 -3.69
N SER A 9 19.30 5.79 -2.56
CA SER A 9 18.93 6.89 -1.68
C SER A 9 19.50 8.26 -2.10
N THR A 10 20.29 8.36 -3.18
CA THR A 10 20.85 9.66 -3.64
C THR A 10 19.99 10.43 -4.64
N HIS A 11 19.00 9.80 -5.29
CA HIS A 11 18.33 10.38 -6.47
C HIS A 11 17.41 11.56 -6.15
N MET A 12 16.73 11.55 -5.01
CA MET A 12 15.83 12.61 -4.59
C MET A 12 15.95 12.88 -3.10
N VAL A 13 16.31 14.09 -2.70
CA VAL A 13 16.46 14.42 -1.27
C VAL A 13 15.08 14.68 -0.66
N ALA A 14 14.30 15.61 -1.19
CA ALA A 14 12.98 15.97 -0.67
C ALA A 14 11.97 16.21 -1.81
N ALA A 15 10.68 16.10 -1.48
CA ALA A 15 9.55 16.45 -2.35
C ALA A 15 8.77 17.63 -1.75
N GLY A 16 7.80 18.19 -2.48
CA GLY A 16 6.90 19.21 -1.93
C GLY A 16 6.22 18.74 -0.63
N ASP A 17 5.81 17.48 -0.59
CA ASP A 17 5.20 16.82 0.56
C ASP A 17 6.09 16.79 1.80
N THR A 18 7.42 16.85 1.66
CA THR A 18 8.35 16.90 2.80
C THR A 18 8.08 18.12 3.67
N TRP A 19 7.88 19.27 3.03
CA TRP A 19 7.71 20.56 3.72
C TRP A 19 6.31 20.68 4.31
N VAL A 20 5.29 20.16 3.60
CA VAL A 20 3.94 20.03 4.14
C VAL A 20 3.94 19.14 5.38
N ALA A 21 4.59 17.98 5.32
CA ALA A 21 4.73 17.07 6.46
C ALA A 21 5.42 17.75 7.66
N MET A 22 6.46 18.56 7.41
CA MET A 22 7.12 19.35 8.46
C MET A 22 6.19 20.38 9.09
N ALA A 23 5.43 21.12 8.29
CA ALA A 23 4.48 22.12 8.77
C ALA A 23 3.34 21.49 9.58
N CYS A 24 2.73 20.41 9.06
CA CYS A 24 1.74 19.62 9.79
C CYS A 24 2.33 19.07 11.10
N GLY A 25 3.56 18.55 11.07
CA GLY A 25 4.23 17.99 12.24
C GLY A 25 4.46 19.02 13.34
N ARG A 26 4.87 20.24 12.97
CA ARG A 26 4.97 21.37 13.89
C ARG A 26 3.62 21.73 14.49
N HIS A 27 2.57 21.74 13.68
CA HIS A 27 1.21 22.01 14.16
C HIS A 27 0.77 20.97 15.18
N PHE A 28 0.88 19.67 14.85
CA PHE A 28 0.48 18.59 15.75
C PHE A 28 1.28 18.59 17.05
N SER A 29 2.57 18.92 17.00
CA SER A 29 3.39 19.04 18.22
C SER A 29 2.91 20.15 19.16
N ASN A 30 2.27 21.20 18.65
CA ASN A 30 1.88 22.37 19.44
C ASN A 30 0.39 22.38 19.80
N HIS A 31 -0.45 21.73 19.01
CA HIS A 31 -1.91 21.83 19.12
C HIS A 31 -2.60 20.49 19.39
N GLY A 32 -1.90 19.36 19.22
CA GLY A 32 -2.50 18.03 19.29
C GLY A 32 -2.78 17.44 17.90
N VAL A 33 -3.05 16.14 17.84
CA VAL A 33 -3.33 15.41 16.59
C VAL A 33 -4.80 15.42 16.21
N ASP A 34 -5.65 15.80 17.15
CA ASP A 34 -7.09 15.97 17.03
C ASP A 34 -7.49 17.34 16.47
N THR A 35 -6.52 18.24 16.26
CA THR A 35 -6.75 19.53 15.62
C THR A 35 -6.62 19.41 14.10
N VAL A 36 -7.51 20.09 13.39
CA VAL A 36 -7.44 20.21 11.93
C VAL A 36 -6.24 21.07 11.58
N GLU A 37 -5.22 20.47 10.98
CA GLU A 37 -4.09 21.26 10.47
C GLU A 37 -4.47 21.98 9.16
N PRO A 38 -4.03 23.23 8.97
CA PRO A 38 -4.46 24.05 7.83
C PRO A 38 -3.62 23.86 6.55
N PHE A 39 -2.64 22.94 6.56
CA PHE A 39 -1.63 22.83 5.52
C PHE A 39 -1.89 21.69 4.53
N SER A 40 -2.73 20.71 4.89
CA SER A 40 -3.07 19.58 4.05
C SER A 40 -4.56 19.37 3.91
N PHE A 41 -4.95 18.81 2.76
CA PHE A 41 -6.34 18.44 2.47
C PHE A 41 -6.78 17.15 3.17
N ASN A 42 -5.90 16.52 3.96
CA ASN A 42 -6.15 15.23 4.60
C ASN A 42 -6.67 15.37 6.04
N SER A 43 -6.88 16.60 6.52
CA SER A 43 -7.49 16.86 7.83
C SER A 43 -8.86 17.51 7.64
N HIS A 44 -9.89 16.97 8.30
CA HIS A 44 -11.25 17.50 8.19
C HIS A 44 -11.84 17.81 9.56
N PRO A 45 -12.65 18.87 9.69
CA PRO A 45 -13.33 19.21 10.93
C PRO A 45 -14.27 18.09 11.38
N ALA A 46 -14.52 18.06 12.68
CA ALA A 46 -15.36 17.04 13.29
C ALA A 46 -16.81 17.16 12.86
N GLY A 47 -17.31 16.06 12.30
CA GLY A 47 -18.70 15.78 12.00
C GLY A 47 -19.43 16.76 11.06
N PRO A 48 -20.62 16.37 10.59
CA PRO A 48 -21.44 17.24 9.78
C PRO A 48 -21.83 18.47 10.61
N SER A 49 -21.58 19.66 10.07
CA SER A 49 -22.11 20.90 10.66
C SER A 49 -23.63 20.86 10.73
N GLU A 50 -24.25 21.67 11.60
CA GLU A 50 -25.72 21.79 11.61
C GLU A 50 -26.26 22.17 10.22
N GLU A 51 -25.55 23.03 9.47
CA GLU A 51 -25.86 23.36 8.07
C GLU A 51 -25.82 22.13 7.13
N THR A 52 -24.91 21.19 7.37
CA THR A 52 -24.85 19.93 6.61
C THR A 52 -26.03 19.04 6.95
N LEU A 53 -26.47 19.03 8.22
CA LEU A 53 -27.59 18.22 8.68
C LEU A 53 -28.94 18.75 8.17
N GLU A 54 -29.10 20.07 8.03
CA GLU A 54 -30.31 20.68 7.46
C GLU A 54 -30.65 20.16 6.05
N LYS A 55 -29.65 19.65 5.30
CA LYS A 55 -29.84 19.04 3.96
C LYS A 55 -30.44 17.62 4.03
N HIS A 56 -30.56 17.04 5.22
CA HIS A 56 -31.06 15.69 5.45
C HIS A 56 -32.32 15.70 6.34
N PRO A 57 -33.22 14.71 6.21
CA PRO A 57 -34.40 14.61 7.05
C PRO A 57 -34.04 14.53 8.54
N ASN A 58 -34.75 15.28 9.41
CA ASN A 58 -34.46 15.37 10.85
C ASN A 58 -34.29 14.01 11.57
N TRP A 59 -35.05 12.99 11.16
CA TRP A 59 -34.97 11.65 11.75
C TRP A 59 -33.62 10.95 11.48
N THR A 60 -32.85 11.40 10.47
CA THR A 60 -31.54 10.85 10.12
C THR A 60 -30.39 11.48 10.90
N HIS A 61 -30.58 12.64 11.52
CA HIS A 61 -29.49 13.43 12.11
C HIS A 61 -28.70 12.66 13.18
N GLY A 62 -29.39 11.94 14.07
CA GLY A 62 -28.75 11.11 15.09
C GLY A 62 -27.94 9.95 14.52
N LEU A 63 -28.38 9.36 13.40
CA LEU A 63 -27.61 8.33 12.68
C LEU A 63 -26.38 8.95 12.02
N ILE A 64 -26.53 10.07 11.31
CA ILE A 64 -25.42 10.73 10.61
C ILE A 64 -24.36 11.18 11.62
N LYS A 65 -24.75 11.83 12.73
CA LYS A 65 -23.81 12.20 13.80
C LYS A 65 -23.10 10.98 14.39
N LYS A 66 -23.76 9.82 14.51
CA LYS A 66 -23.16 8.58 15.03
C LYS A 66 -22.13 7.95 14.08
N TRP A 67 -22.36 8.02 12.77
CA TRP A 67 -21.48 7.41 11.76
C TRP A 67 -20.39 8.35 11.24
N HIS A 68 -20.61 9.66 11.36
CA HIS A 68 -19.64 10.72 11.07
C HIS A 68 -19.35 11.61 12.30
N PRO A 69 -18.98 11.07 13.48
CA PRO A 69 -18.87 11.87 14.70
C PRO A 69 -17.55 12.64 14.83
N THR A 70 -16.50 12.20 14.14
CA THR A 70 -15.11 12.63 14.42
C THR A 70 -14.48 13.30 13.21
N GLY A 71 -13.61 14.27 13.48
CA GLY A 71 -12.81 14.90 12.43
C GLY A 71 -11.92 13.85 11.80
N TRP A 72 -11.61 14.03 10.52
CA TRP A 72 -10.64 13.13 9.90
C TRP A 72 -9.25 13.59 10.34
N ILE A 73 -8.61 12.79 11.18
CA ILE A 73 -7.21 12.97 11.52
C ILE A 73 -6.38 12.52 10.33
N ASN A 74 -5.42 13.35 9.92
CA ASN A 74 -4.51 13.03 8.84
C ASN A 74 -3.84 11.67 9.08
N GLN A 75 -4.06 10.69 8.21
CA GLN A 75 -3.50 9.34 8.35
C GLN A 75 -1.96 9.31 8.36
N ASN A 76 -1.29 10.38 7.94
CA ASN A 76 0.16 10.50 7.94
C ASN A 76 0.68 11.30 9.16
N TRP A 77 -0.17 11.62 10.15
CA TRP A 77 0.17 12.50 11.26
C TRP A 77 1.43 12.07 12.01
N LEU A 78 1.66 10.76 12.18
CA LEU A 78 2.81 10.27 12.93
C LEU A 78 4.10 10.48 12.12
N THR A 79 4.06 10.31 10.79
CA THR A 79 5.21 10.67 9.96
C THR A 79 5.51 12.16 10.05
N HIS A 80 4.48 13.00 9.97
CA HIS A 80 4.63 14.44 10.06
C HIS A 80 5.30 14.83 11.39
N LEU A 81 4.82 14.26 12.50
CA LEU A 81 5.39 14.46 13.83
C LEU A 81 6.84 13.95 13.92
N ILE A 82 7.14 12.76 13.39
CA ILE A 82 8.50 12.21 13.37
C ILE A 82 9.45 13.11 12.59
N PHE A 83 9.05 13.59 11.40
CA PHE A 83 9.88 14.48 10.59
C PHE A 83 10.19 15.77 11.34
N TYR A 84 9.17 16.41 11.91
CA TYR A 84 9.35 17.62 12.69
C TYR A 84 10.26 17.37 13.90
N LYS A 85 10.02 16.31 14.68
CA LYS A 85 10.82 16.00 15.87
C LYS A 85 12.27 15.65 15.53
N LEU A 86 12.53 14.91 14.45
CA LEU A 86 13.90 14.61 14.01
C LEU A 86 14.64 15.87 13.57
N ALA A 87 13.98 16.79 12.86
CA ALA A 87 14.61 18.04 12.45
C ALA A 87 14.85 18.99 13.64
N ASN A 88 13.93 18.97 14.63
CA ASN A 88 13.98 19.84 15.80
C ASN A 88 14.93 19.34 16.90
N TRP A 89 14.92 18.04 17.22
CA TRP A 89 15.75 17.48 18.29
C TRP A 89 17.25 17.53 18.00
N PHE A 90 17.62 17.49 16.72
CA PHE A 90 19.00 17.52 16.28
C PHE A 90 19.39 18.89 15.69
N GLY A 91 18.51 19.88 15.83
CA GLY A 91 18.77 21.27 15.49
C GLY A 91 19.27 22.07 16.70
N ASP A 92 19.74 23.28 16.43
CA ASP A 92 20.24 24.19 17.46
C ASP A 92 19.20 25.30 17.66
N GLY A 93 18.34 25.16 18.69
CA GLY A 93 17.38 26.15 19.19
C GLY A 93 16.51 26.83 18.13
N ASP A 94 17.08 27.80 17.44
CA ASP A 94 16.47 28.61 16.38
C ASP A 94 16.58 27.98 14.97
N SER A 95 17.29 26.85 14.81
CA SER A 95 17.54 26.22 13.51
C SER A 95 17.19 24.73 13.48
N TYR A 96 16.53 24.30 12.40
CA TYR A 96 16.24 22.89 12.15
C TYR A 96 17.41 22.20 11.44
N ASN A 97 17.74 20.98 11.86
CA ASN A 97 18.72 20.14 11.18
C ASN A 97 18.05 19.18 10.20
N TYR A 98 17.85 19.63 8.96
CA TYR A 98 17.18 18.82 7.93
C TYR A 98 18.01 17.60 7.46
N ASN A 99 19.33 17.56 7.72
CA ASN A 99 20.15 16.40 7.37
C ASN A 99 19.72 15.14 8.12
N THR A 100 19.06 15.28 9.27
CA THR A 100 18.52 14.11 10.00
C THR A 100 17.44 13.38 9.23
N LEU A 101 16.65 14.09 8.42
CA LEU A 101 15.66 13.47 7.54
C LEU A 101 16.34 12.66 6.42
N VAL A 102 17.50 13.13 5.95
CA VAL A 102 18.33 12.39 4.99
C VAL A 102 18.87 11.12 5.62
N TYR A 103 19.42 11.18 6.84
CA TYR A 103 19.87 9.98 7.56
C TYR A 103 18.70 9.02 7.83
N TRP A 104 17.55 9.55 8.22
CA TRP A 104 16.35 8.75 8.44
C TRP A 104 15.93 7.98 7.19
N LYS A 105 15.96 8.64 6.03
CA LYS A 105 15.74 8.01 4.73
C LYS A 105 16.67 6.82 4.49
N PHE A 106 17.98 7.00 4.73
CA PHE A 106 18.96 5.89 4.59
C PHE A 106 18.65 4.73 5.54
N VAL A 107 18.23 5.02 6.78
CA VAL A 107 17.83 3.99 7.75
C VAL A 107 16.63 3.20 7.22
N LEU A 108 15.56 3.88 6.77
CA LEU A 108 14.36 3.22 6.25
C LEU A 108 14.68 2.28 5.08
N TYR A 109 15.47 2.74 4.10
CA TYR A 109 15.78 1.93 2.92
C TYR A 109 16.83 0.87 3.20
N GLY A 110 17.78 1.10 4.11
CA GLY A 110 18.69 0.07 4.59
C GLY A 110 17.93 -1.09 5.24
N LEU A 111 16.95 -0.79 6.09
CA LEU A 111 16.06 -1.78 6.69
C LEU A 111 15.20 -2.49 5.64
N ALA A 112 14.69 -1.77 4.64
CA ALA A 112 13.90 -2.38 3.57
C ALA A 112 14.72 -3.42 2.78
N VAL A 113 15.96 -3.08 2.41
CA VAL A 113 16.90 -4.00 1.73
C VAL A 113 17.15 -5.23 2.59
N PHE A 114 17.36 -5.03 3.89
CA PHE A 114 17.58 -6.13 4.83
C PHE A 114 16.37 -7.06 4.91
N CYS A 115 15.15 -6.52 4.98
CA CYS A 115 13.93 -7.33 5.01
C CYS A 115 13.76 -8.18 3.74
N VAL A 116 14.02 -7.60 2.56
CA VAL A 116 13.96 -8.35 1.28
C VAL A 116 14.98 -9.48 1.25
N TYR A 117 16.22 -9.21 1.66
CA TYR A 117 17.26 -10.23 1.74
C TYR A 117 16.91 -11.34 2.73
N ALA A 118 16.47 -10.97 3.94
CA ALA A 118 16.07 -11.92 4.98
C ALA A 118 14.90 -12.81 4.53
N ALA A 119 13.91 -12.24 3.84
CA ALA A 119 12.80 -13.01 3.27
C ALA A 119 13.31 -14.04 2.24
N GLY A 120 14.20 -13.63 1.32
CA GLY A 120 14.83 -14.53 0.36
C GLY A 120 15.60 -15.67 1.06
N LYS A 121 16.37 -15.34 2.10
CA LYS A 121 17.11 -16.34 2.90
C LYS A 121 16.20 -17.35 3.59
N LEU A 122 15.08 -16.88 4.16
CA LEU A 122 14.10 -17.76 4.82
C LEU A 122 13.39 -18.68 3.82
N LEU A 123 13.25 -18.26 2.57
CA LEU A 123 12.71 -19.08 1.48
C LEU A 123 13.74 -20.05 0.87
N GLY A 124 14.97 -20.11 1.40
CA GLY A 124 16.01 -21.03 0.94
C GLY A 124 16.82 -20.55 -0.26
N VAL A 125 16.70 -19.28 -0.65
CA VAL A 125 17.48 -18.70 -1.75
C VAL A 125 18.96 -18.58 -1.34
N GLY A 126 19.87 -18.92 -2.26
CA GLY A 126 21.32 -18.77 -2.07
C GLY A 126 21.73 -17.31 -1.83
N ASP A 127 22.85 -17.09 -1.12
CA ASP A 127 23.24 -15.76 -0.65
C ASP A 127 23.38 -14.73 -1.76
N ILE A 128 24.05 -15.09 -2.85
CA ILE A 128 24.29 -14.21 -3.99
C ILE A 128 22.96 -13.81 -4.65
N LEU A 129 22.05 -14.77 -4.84
CA LEU A 129 20.76 -14.51 -5.49
C LEU A 129 19.84 -13.65 -4.60
N ALA A 130 19.79 -13.94 -3.28
CA ALA A 130 19.02 -13.14 -2.33
C ALA A 130 19.56 -11.69 -2.27
N ALA A 131 20.89 -11.53 -2.21
CA ALA A 131 21.53 -10.22 -2.21
C ALA A 131 21.28 -9.45 -3.51
N THR A 132 21.34 -10.15 -4.64
CA THR A 132 21.08 -9.58 -5.97
C THR A 132 19.64 -9.11 -6.08
N GLY A 133 18.67 -9.95 -5.70
CA GLY A 133 17.25 -9.58 -5.67
C GLY A 133 16.97 -8.36 -4.78
N ALA A 134 17.58 -8.31 -3.60
CA ALA A 134 17.46 -7.16 -2.69
C ALA A 134 18.07 -5.87 -3.30
N CYS A 135 19.22 -5.96 -3.98
CA CYS A 135 19.81 -4.83 -4.71
C CYS A 135 18.89 -4.33 -5.83
N PHE A 136 18.32 -5.24 -6.63
CA PHE A 136 17.41 -4.88 -7.72
C PHE A 136 16.12 -4.22 -7.22
N ALA A 137 15.52 -4.76 -6.16
CA ALA A 137 14.29 -4.20 -5.57
C ALA A 137 14.46 -2.72 -5.22
N VAL A 138 15.62 -2.37 -4.67
CA VAL A 138 15.94 -1.02 -4.18
C VAL A 138 16.42 -0.13 -5.32
N TYR A 139 17.13 -0.67 -6.30
CA TYR A 139 17.50 0.07 -7.49
C TYR A 139 16.30 0.47 -8.34
N ILE A 140 15.35 -0.43 -8.55
CA ILE A 140 14.11 -0.16 -9.31
C ILE A 140 13.25 0.89 -8.61
N GLY A 141 13.20 0.86 -7.27
CA GLY A 141 12.46 1.82 -6.46
C GLY A 141 13.11 3.21 -6.32
N ARG A 142 14.31 3.42 -6.87
CA ARG A 142 15.15 4.62 -6.65
C ARG A 142 14.42 5.94 -6.94
N THR A 143 13.60 6.00 -7.98
CA THR A 143 12.83 7.20 -8.34
C THR A 143 11.72 7.53 -7.34
N PHE A 144 11.35 6.58 -6.47
CA PHE A 144 10.30 6.71 -5.46
C PHE A 144 10.86 6.85 -4.04
N TYR A 145 12.17 6.96 -3.90
CA TYR A 145 12.87 7.06 -2.62
C TYR A 145 13.26 8.50 -2.34
N ASP A 146 12.32 9.23 -1.78
CA ASP A 146 12.35 10.63 -1.36
C ASP A 146 11.87 10.75 0.10
N ILE A 147 12.14 11.88 0.75
CA ILE A 147 11.71 12.11 2.14
C ILE A 147 10.21 12.44 2.17
N ARG A 148 9.36 11.43 2.20
CA ARG A 148 7.89 11.59 2.26
C ARG A 148 7.25 10.51 3.13
N PRO A 149 5.97 10.67 3.54
CA PRO A 149 5.21 9.62 4.23
C PRO A 149 5.28 8.25 3.56
N ALA A 150 5.24 8.19 2.22
CA ALA A 150 5.34 6.92 1.48
C ALA A 150 6.67 6.18 1.68
N GLY A 151 7.73 6.84 2.17
CA GLY A 151 8.98 6.20 2.56
C GLY A 151 8.78 5.12 3.62
N TYR A 152 7.83 5.29 4.54
CA TYR A 152 7.45 4.23 5.48
C TYR A 152 6.79 3.04 4.79
N SER A 153 5.88 3.26 3.83
CA SER A 153 5.31 2.15 3.06
C SER A 153 6.36 1.33 2.32
N ASN A 154 7.38 1.98 1.78
CA ASN A 154 8.48 1.32 1.10
C ASN A 154 9.31 0.40 2.04
N LEU A 155 9.30 0.64 3.35
CA LEU A 155 9.85 -0.26 4.37
C LEU A 155 8.83 -1.30 4.85
N LEU A 156 7.62 -0.85 5.20
CA LEU A 156 6.62 -1.67 5.86
C LEU A 156 6.03 -2.76 4.96
N ALA A 157 6.02 -2.56 3.64
CA ALA A 157 5.66 -3.61 2.70
C ALA A 157 6.66 -4.79 2.72
N PRO A 158 7.99 -4.59 2.58
CA PRO A 158 8.98 -5.64 2.84
C PRO A 158 8.90 -6.27 4.24
N VAL A 159 8.65 -5.48 5.30
CA VAL A 159 8.45 -6.00 6.66
C VAL A 159 7.24 -6.92 6.71
N LEU A 160 6.12 -6.55 6.11
CA LEU A 160 4.92 -7.38 6.00
C LEU A 160 5.25 -8.70 5.30
N ILE A 161 5.92 -8.65 4.13
CA ILE A 161 6.30 -9.86 3.40
C ILE A 161 7.18 -10.77 4.27
N LEU A 162 8.18 -10.20 4.94
CA LEU A 162 9.03 -10.94 5.87
C LEU A 162 8.23 -11.61 7.00
N LEU A 163 7.27 -10.91 7.60
CA LEU A 163 6.37 -11.47 8.62
C LEU A 163 5.50 -12.60 8.09
N LEU A 164 4.96 -12.46 6.87
CA LEU A 164 4.17 -13.52 6.23
C LEU A 164 5.04 -14.76 5.96
N VAL A 165 6.27 -14.58 5.48
CA VAL A 165 7.23 -15.68 5.29
C VAL A 165 7.56 -16.34 6.63
N LEU A 166 7.86 -15.56 7.67
CA LEU A 166 8.13 -16.07 9.02
C LEU A 166 6.94 -16.84 9.59
N THR A 167 5.72 -16.38 9.33
CA THR A 167 4.49 -17.05 9.74
C THR A 167 4.39 -18.46 9.14
N VAL A 168 4.75 -18.60 7.86
CA VAL A 168 4.70 -19.89 7.15
C VAL A 168 5.87 -20.80 7.53
N VAL A 169 7.08 -20.27 7.57
CA VAL A 169 8.32 -21.07 7.69
C VAL A 169 8.69 -21.36 9.15
N LYS A 170 8.40 -20.44 10.08
CA LYS A 170 8.83 -20.55 11.48
C LYS A 170 7.70 -20.85 12.44
N ASN A 171 6.69 -19.97 12.52
CA ASN A 171 5.62 -20.11 13.49
C ASN A 171 4.38 -19.32 13.09
N TYR A 172 3.24 -20.00 12.94
CA TYR A 172 1.96 -19.38 12.56
C TYR A 172 1.50 -18.27 13.52
N ARG A 173 1.94 -18.28 14.78
CA ARG A 173 1.60 -17.24 15.77
C ARG A 173 2.19 -15.88 15.42
N LEU A 174 3.24 -15.83 14.58
CA LEU A 174 3.84 -14.57 14.13
C LEU A 174 2.89 -13.73 13.28
N ILE A 175 1.79 -14.30 12.78
CA ILE A 175 0.75 -13.55 12.07
C ILE A 175 0.18 -12.41 12.95
N TRP A 176 0.18 -12.57 14.27
CA TRP A 176 -0.31 -11.55 15.20
C TRP A 176 0.53 -10.27 15.19
N LEU A 177 1.78 -10.33 14.73
CA LEU A 177 2.62 -9.14 14.53
C LEU A 177 2.13 -8.23 13.40
N VAL A 178 1.25 -8.74 12.52
CA VAL A 178 0.61 -7.92 11.49
C VAL A 178 -0.33 -6.89 12.11
N VAL A 179 -0.96 -7.17 13.27
CA VAL A 179 -1.84 -6.21 13.95
C VAL A 179 -1.10 -4.94 14.38
N PRO A 180 -0.04 -5.00 15.22
CA PRO A 180 0.71 -3.80 15.58
C PRO A 180 1.41 -3.17 14.36
N LEU A 181 1.81 -3.97 13.37
CA LEU A 181 2.36 -3.43 12.11
C LEU A 181 1.34 -2.56 11.39
N ILE A 182 0.10 -3.03 11.19
CA ILE A 182 -0.96 -2.27 10.51
C ILE A 182 -1.35 -1.05 11.31
N VAL A 183 -1.46 -1.16 12.65
CA VAL A 183 -1.75 -0.01 13.52
C VAL A 183 -0.67 1.05 13.34
N PHE A 184 0.62 0.68 13.42
CA PHE A 184 1.70 1.63 13.17
C PHE A 184 1.64 2.20 11.75
N TRP A 185 1.46 1.35 10.73
CA TRP A 185 1.41 1.73 9.33
C TRP A 185 0.31 2.75 9.05
N ALA A 186 -0.90 2.51 9.57
CA ALA A 186 -2.06 3.38 9.38
C ALA A 186 -1.87 4.80 9.95
N ASN A 187 -0.92 4.99 10.86
CA ASN A 187 -0.59 6.31 11.43
C ASN A 187 0.60 7.00 10.73
N VAL A 188 1.47 6.24 10.05
CA VAL A 188 2.61 6.79 9.31
C VAL A 188 2.32 6.99 7.83
N HIS A 189 1.51 6.14 7.21
CA HIS A 189 1.18 6.25 5.80
C HIS A 189 -0.11 5.52 5.40
N GLY A 190 -0.93 6.16 4.55
CA GLY A 190 -2.15 5.56 3.97
C GLY A 190 -1.95 4.27 3.15
N GLY A 191 -0.71 3.90 2.82
CA GLY A 191 -0.39 2.66 2.12
C GLY A 191 -0.62 1.38 2.94
N TYR A 192 -1.05 1.47 4.20
CA TYR A 192 -1.45 0.31 5.02
C TYR A 192 -2.55 -0.54 4.37
N LEU A 193 -3.34 0.03 3.46
CA LEU A 193 -4.34 -0.70 2.68
C LEU A 193 -3.71 -1.87 1.90
N TYR A 194 -2.44 -1.74 1.51
CA TYR A 194 -1.68 -2.83 0.90
C TYR A 194 -1.65 -4.08 1.79
N ALA A 195 -1.53 -3.91 3.11
CA ALA A 195 -1.56 -5.04 4.04
C ALA A 195 -2.89 -5.78 4.00
N SER A 196 -4.01 -5.04 3.98
CA SER A 196 -5.35 -5.61 3.84
C SER A 196 -5.49 -6.36 2.51
N ILE A 197 -5.03 -5.77 1.41
CA ILE A 197 -5.06 -6.39 0.08
C ILE A 197 -4.22 -7.68 0.06
N MET A 198 -3.05 -7.70 0.70
CA MET A 198 -2.16 -8.88 0.71
C MET A 198 -2.63 -9.99 1.66
N LEU A 199 -3.32 -9.64 2.74
CA LEU A 199 -3.86 -10.62 3.69
C LEU A 199 -4.97 -11.47 3.09
N VAL A 200 -5.78 -10.91 2.17
CA VAL A 200 -6.85 -11.65 1.48
C VAL A 200 -6.32 -12.85 0.69
N PRO A 201 -5.39 -12.72 -0.28
CA PRO A 201 -4.83 -13.86 -0.99
C PRO A 201 -4.01 -14.76 -0.06
N PHE A 202 -3.32 -14.19 0.94
CA PHE A 202 -2.58 -15.00 1.93
C PHE A 202 -3.52 -15.96 2.68
N ALA A 203 -4.60 -15.45 3.27
CA ALA A 203 -5.60 -16.26 3.96
C ALA A 203 -6.35 -17.19 3.00
N GLY A 204 -6.72 -16.69 1.82
CA GLY A 204 -7.40 -17.45 0.78
C GLY A 204 -6.60 -18.67 0.33
N ILE A 205 -5.31 -18.51 0.01
CA ILE A 205 -4.43 -19.64 -0.36
C ILE A 205 -4.34 -20.65 0.77
N HIS A 206 -4.12 -20.20 2.02
CA HIS A 206 -4.01 -21.13 3.15
C HIS A 206 -5.31 -21.87 3.44
N LEU A 207 -6.47 -21.22 3.23
CA LEU A 207 -7.77 -21.88 3.34
C LEU A 207 -7.95 -22.91 2.22
N LEU A 208 -7.65 -22.55 0.96
CA LEU A 208 -7.73 -23.44 -0.19
C LEU A 208 -6.84 -24.68 -0.04
N LEU A 209 -5.64 -24.52 0.51
CA LEU A 209 -4.70 -25.62 0.79
C LEU A 209 -5.18 -26.55 1.91
N ARG A 210 -6.10 -26.10 2.78
CA ARG A 210 -6.74 -26.94 3.80
C ARG A 210 -8.01 -27.65 3.32
N LEU A 211 -8.54 -27.27 2.16
CA LEU A 211 -9.73 -27.94 1.63
C LEU A 211 -9.41 -29.37 1.19
N PRO A 212 -10.38 -30.30 1.28
CA PRO A 212 -10.24 -31.62 0.68
C PRO A 212 -9.92 -31.51 -0.81
N ARG A 213 -9.02 -32.36 -1.32
CA ARG A 213 -8.52 -32.32 -2.71
C ARG A 213 -9.62 -32.18 -3.77
N ARG A 214 -10.78 -32.81 -3.57
CA ARG A 214 -11.96 -32.70 -4.44
C ARG A 214 -12.45 -31.25 -4.63
N TRP A 215 -12.48 -30.48 -3.54
CA TRP A 215 -12.93 -29.09 -3.56
C TRP A 215 -11.88 -28.17 -4.14
N THR A 216 -10.60 -28.40 -3.82
CA THR A 216 -9.49 -27.64 -4.41
C THR A 216 -9.44 -27.82 -5.93
N LEU A 217 -9.64 -29.03 -6.45
CA LEU A 217 -9.72 -29.29 -7.89
C LEU A 217 -10.95 -28.63 -8.52
N CYS A 218 -12.12 -28.76 -7.89
CA CYS A 218 -13.35 -28.13 -8.38
C CYS A 218 -13.21 -26.60 -8.47
N LEU A 219 -12.78 -25.95 -7.38
CA LEU A 219 -12.54 -24.50 -7.35
C LEU A 219 -11.43 -24.09 -8.34
N GLY A 220 -10.38 -24.91 -8.48
CA GLY A 220 -9.33 -24.71 -9.47
C GLY A 220 -9.85 -24.74 -10.90
N PHE A 221 -10.71 -25.71 -11.26
CA PHE A 221 -11.32 -25.79 -12.59
C PHE A 221 -12.30 -24.64 -12.85
N VAL A 222 -13.11 -24.25 -11.86
CA VAL A 222 -14.00 -23.09 -11.97
C VAL A 222 -13.19 -21.80 -12.17
N GLY A 223 -12.13 -21.61 -11.39
CA GLY A 223 -11.23 -20.46 -11.54
C GLY A 223 -10.52 -20.43 -12.89
N LEU A 224 -9.99 -21.57 -13.34
CA LEU A 224 -9.37 -21.70 -14.66
C LEU A 224 -10.37 -21.39 -15.78
N TRP A 225 -11.58 -21.93 -15.70
CA TRP A 225 -12.63 -21.66 -16.68
C TRP A 225 -12.97 -20.18 -16.74
N LEU A 226 -13.12 -19.49 -15.60
CA LEU A 226 -13.37 -18.04 -15.55
C LEU A 226 -12.23 -17.25 -16.21
N VAL A 227 -10.98 -17.59 -15.93
CA VAL A 227 -9.82 -16.91 -16.53
C VAL A 227 -9.79 -17.13 -18.04
N LEU A 228 -9.96 -18.38 -18.51
CA LEU A 228 -10.01 -18.70 -19.94
C LEU A 228 -11.17 -18.00 -20.64
N TYR A 229 -12.33 -17.90 -19.98
CA TYR A 229 -13.49 -17.16 -20.48
C TYR A 229 -13.17 -15.68 -20.64
N LEU A 230 -12.61 -15.02 -19.62
CA LEU A 230 -12.26 -13.61 -19.66
C LEU A 230 -11.16 -13.31 -20.69
N LEU A 231 -10.15 -14.18 -20.81
CA LEU A 231 -9.12 -14.06 -21.82
C LEU A 231 -9.70 -14.23 -23.22
N SER A 232 -10.57 -15.21 -23.43
CA SER A 232 -11.26 -15.41 -24.72
C SER A 232 -12.13 -14.21 -25.05
N TYR A 233 -12.90 -13.69 -24.08
CA TYR A 233 -13.70 -12.49 -24.22
C TYR A 233 -12.86 -11.29 -24.63
N LYS A 234 -11.75 -11.03 -23.92
CA LYS A 234 -10.85 -9.92 -24.22
C LYS A 234 -10.14 -10.08 -25.57
N PHE A 235 -9.75 -11.30 -25.94
CA PHE A 235 -9.10 -11.60 -27.21
C PHE A 235 -10.07 -11.39 -28.39
N ILE A 236 -11.27 -11.93 -28.27
CA ILE A 236 -12.33 -11.82 -29.27
C ILE A 236 -12.82 -10.38 -29.43
N GLY A 237 -12.98 -9.65 -28.32
CA GLY A 237 -13.37 -8.24 -28.30
C GLY A 237 -12.24 -7.28 -28.68
N ASN A 238 -11.03 -7.77 -28.94
CA ASN A 238 -9.90 -6.93 -29.31
C ASN A 238 -10.01 -6.49 -30.78
N ASN A 239 -9.94 -5.19 -31.03
CA ASN A 239 -9.98 -4.62 -32.38
C ASN A 239 -8.91 -5.19 -33.32
N TYR A 240 -7.73 -5.56 -32.80
CA TYR A 240 -6.67 -6.18 -33.61
C TYR A 240 -7.07 -7.55 -34.14
N TYR A 241 -7.79 -8.36 -33.35
CA TYR A 241 -8.29 -9.65 -33.81
C TYR A 241 -9.31 -9.47 -34.95
N LEU A 242 -10.23 -8.51 -34.82
CA LEU A 242 -11.19 -8.18 -35.86
C LEU A 242 -10.52 -7.65 -37.15
N GLN A 243 -9.46 -6.86 -37.02
CA GLN A 243 -8.68 -6.38 -38.17
C GLN A 243 -7.97 -7.53 -38.90
N VAL A 244 -7.32 -8.44 -38.17
CA VAL A 244 -6.67 -9.63 -38.75
C VAL A 244 -7.70 -10.52 -39.46
N GLN A 245 -8.87 -10.74 -38.85
CA GLN A 245 -9.94 -11.53 -39.47
C GLN A 245 -10.46 -10.88 -40.77
N LYS A 246 -10.64 -9.55 -40.79
CA LYS A 246 -10.98 -8.80 -42.01
C LYS A 246 -9.90 -8.92 -43.09
N MET A 247 -8.63 -8.84 -42.71
CA MET A 247 -7.50 -9.01 -43.65
C MET A 247 -7.44 -10.42 -44.24
N LEU A 248 -7.86 -11.44 -43.48
CA LEU A 248 -7.97 -12.82 -43.95
C LEU A 248 -9.23 -13.09 -44.79
N GLY A 249 -10.05 -12.07 -45.08
CA GLY A 249 -11.26 -12.20 -45.89
C GLY A 249 -12.44 -12.86 -45.16
N ASN A 250 -12.35 -13.04 -43.85
CA ASN A 250 -13.43 -13.60 -43.05
C ASN A 250 -14.45 -12.50 -42.73
N ASP A 251 -15.72 -12.73 -43.07
CA ASP A 251 -16.84 -11.84 -42.72
C ASP A 251 -17.23 -12.04 -41.25
N VAL A 252 -16.44 -11.47 -40.35
CA VAL A 252 -16.70 -11.55 -38.91
C VAL A 252 -17.64 -10.41 -38.51
N SER A 253 -18.94 -10.61 -38.76
CA SER A 253 -19.95 -10.00 -37.87
C SER A 253 -19.67 -10.54 -36.46
N ALA A 254 -19.65 -9.67 -35.44
CA ALA A 254 -19.17 -9.99 -34.09
C ALA A 254 -19.59 -11.42 -33.65
N PRO A 255 -18.65 -12.25 -33.16
CA PRO A 255 -18.88 -13.67 -32.98
C PRO A 255 -20.16 -13.96 -32.19
N THR A 256 -20.95 -14.88 -32.73
CA THR A 256 -22.31 -15.25 -32.29
C THR A 256 -22.40 -15.68 -30.83
N LEU A 257 -21.28 -16.02 -30.19
CA LEU A 257 -21.21 -16.35 -28.76
C LEU A 257 -21.69 -15.21 -27.82
N PHE A 258 -21.81 -13.98 -28.33
CA PHE A 258 -22.18 -12.80 -27.54
C PHE A 258 -23.38 -12.03 -28.10
N LYS A 259 -24.11 -12.57 -29.10
CA LYS A 259 -25.31 -11.92 -29.63
C LYS A 259 -26.48 -11.98 -28.64
N ASP A 260 -26.52 -12.97 -27.77
CA ASP A 260 -27.53 -13.09 -26.72
C ASP A 260 -27.05 -12.40 -25.44
N LYS A 261 -27.47 -11.14 -25.27
CA LYS A 261 -27.24 -10.32 -24.06
C LYS A 261 -28.02 -10.81 -22.83
N THR A 262 -28.26 -12.10 -22.70
CA THR A 262 -29.05 -12.72 -21.62
C THR A 262 -28.23 -13.77 -20.89
N LEU A 263 -27.24 -13.31 -20.13
CA LEU A 263 -26.79 -14.00 -18.94
C LEU A 263 -26.89 -12.99 -17.80
N ILE A 264 -28.14 -12.78 -17.38
CA ILE A 264 -28.46 -12.18 -16.09
C ILE A 264 -28.08 -13.24 -15.05
N ILE A 265 -27.21 -12.85 -14.12
CA ILE A 265 -26.80 -13.61 -12.93
C ILE A 265 -28.02 -13.96 -12.09
#